data_AF-A0A382V448-F1
#
_entry.id   AF-A0A382V448-F1
#
_cell.length_a   1.000
_cell.length_b   1.000
_cell.length_c   1.000
_cell.angle_alpha   90.00
_cell.angle_beta   90.00
_cell.angle_gamma   90.00
#
_symmetry.space_group_name_H-M   'P 1'
#
loop_
_entity.id
_entity.type
_entity.pdbx_description
1 polymer ?
#
loop_
_entity_poly.entity_id
_entity_poly.type
_entity_poly.pdbx_seq_one_letter_code
_entity_poly.pdbx_strand_id
1 'polypeptide(L)'
;MRVFPKGQGFTVGLLGALALAWLWPEGGKAGGVLWADDTTKAAVVIIFLLQGLNLPLGQLRRGLGDWRLHLFVQLFGFVVFPLATWCLVVTGILPGGWAPGFLFLAVLPTTISTAIVY
;
A
#
# COMPACT_ATOMS: atom_id res chain seq x y z
N MET A 1 22.93 1.29 5.68
CA MET A 1 23.47 1.75 4.38
C MET A 1 22.83 3.10 4.03
N ARG A 2 23.60 4.20 4.01
CA ARG A 2 23.14 5.56 3.64
C ARG A 2 23.31 5.70 2.13
N VAL A 3 22.29 5.31 1.35
CA VAL A 3 22.45 5.20 -0.11
C VAL A 3 22.34 6.56 -0.83
N PHE A 4 21.69 7.60 -0.27
CA PHE A 4 21.58 8.95 -0.90
C PHE A 4 21.35 10.08 0.15
N PRO A 5 21.65 11.36 -0.15
CA PRO A 5 21.70 12.43 0.86
C PRO A 5 20.29 12.83 1.32
N LYS A 6 20.14 13.10 2.63
CA LYS A 6 18.92 13.63 3.29
C LYS A 6 17.69 12.70 3.40
N GLY A 7 17.86 11.37 3.39
CA GLY A 7 16.76 10.44 3.70
C GLY A 7 15.74 10.21 2.58
N GLN A 8 15.97 10.77 1.39
CA GLN A 8 15.10 10.62 0.21
C GLN A 8 15.43 9.38 -0.65
N GLY A 9 16.31 8.50 -0.15
CA GLY A 9 16.80 7.34 -0.92
C GLY A 9 15.68 6.41 -1.40
N PHE A 10 14.63 6.23 -0.59
CA PHE A 10 13.45 5.45 -1.00
C PHE A 10 12.71 6.08 -2.18
N THR A 11 12.43 7.39 -2.11
CA THR A 11 11.71 8.11 -3.17
C THR A 11 12.50 8.10 -4.48
N VAL A 12 13.81 8.35 -4.43
CA VAL A 12 14.66 8.29 -5.62
C VAL A 12 14.71 6.88 -6.20
N GLY A 13 14.82 5.86 -5.34
CA GLY A 13 14.76 4.46 -5.76
C GLY A 13 13.44 4.09 -6.42
N LEU A 14 12.31 4.56 -5.88
CA LEU A 14 10.98 4.34 -6.44
C LEU A 14 10.83 4.98 -7.83
N LEU A 15 11.27 6.23 -7.99
CA LEU A 15 11.27 6.91 -9.28
C LEU A 15 12.18 6.21 -10.30
N GLY A 16 13.34 5.73 -9.86
CA GLY A 16 14.24 4.94 -10.68
C GLY A 16 13.62 3.62 -11.15
N ALA A 17 12.95 2.91 -10.25
CA ALA A 17 12.23 1.67 -10.59
C ALA A 17 11.08 1.93 -11.58
N LEU A 18 10.34 3.03 -11.40
CA LEU A 18 9.28 3.45 -12.33
C LEU A 18 9.85 3.76 -13.72
N ALA A 19 10.95 4.50 -13.78
CA ALA A 19 11.64 4.80 -15.05
C ALA A 19 12.15 3.52 -15.73
N LEU A 20 12.71 2.58 -14.96
CA LEU A 20 13.16 1.29 -15.48
C LEU A 20 12.00 0.45 -16.03
N ALA A 21 10.88 0.39 -15.31
CA ALA A 21 9.68 -0.32 -15.77
C ALA A 21 9.10 0.30 -17.05
N TRP A 22 9.22 1.62 -17.21
CA TRP A 22 8.79 2.32 -18.42
C TRP A 22 9.72 2.06 -19.62
N LEU A 23 11.03 2.04 -19.40
CA LEU A 23 12.04 1.77 -20.44
C LEU A 23 12.11 0.29 -20.83
N TRP A 24 11.91 -0.62 -19.88
CA TRP A 24 12.00 -2.07 -20.08
C TRP A 24 10.83 -2.82 -19.43
N PRO A 25 9.61 -2.74 -20.00
CA PRO A 25 8.41 -3.33 -19.41
C PRO A 25 8.45 -4.87 -19.40
N GLU A 26 9.13 -5.50 -20.37
CA GLU A 26 9.22 -6.97 -20.47
C GLU A 26 9.89 -7.63 -19.26
N GLY A 27 10.79 -6.92 -18.56
CA GLY A 27 11.44 -7.43 -17.36
C GLY A 27 10.47 -7.65 -16.19
N GLY A 28 9.41 -6.83 -16.10
CA GLY A 28 8.46 -6.81 -14.99
C GLY A 28 7.10 -7.45 -15.29
N LYS A 29 6.88 -7.98 -16.50
CA LYS A 29 5.64 -8.71 -16.83
C LYS A 29 5.55 -10.03 -16.07
N ALA A 30 4.33 -10.55 -15.95
CA ALA A 30 4.08 -11.90 -15.46
C ALA A 30 4.86 -12.93 -16.29
N GLY A 31 5.70 -13.72 -15.64
CA GLY A 31 6.64 -14.65 -16.30
C GLY A 31 7.88 -14.00 -16.95
N GLY A 32 8.09 -12.69 -16.77
CA GLY A 32 9.29 -11.98 -17.21
C GLY A 32 10.54 -12.36 -16.40
N VAL A 33 11.71 -11.86 -16.79
CA VAL A 33 13.02 -12.23 -16.21
C VAL A 33 13.08 -12.03 -14.69
N LEU A 34 12.36 -11.05 -14.15
CA LEU A 34 12.36 -10.74 -12.72
C LEU A 34 11.34 -11.55 -11.90
N TRP A 35 10.53 -12.40 -12.54
CA TRP A 35 9.41 -13.12 -11.92
C TRP A 35 8.63 -12.22 -10.96
N ALA A 36 8.18 -11.08 -11.48
CA ALA A 36 7.66 -9.98 -10.66
C ALA A 36 6.49 -10.43 -9.77
N ASP A 37 5.67 -11.39 -10.21
CA ASP A 37 4.56 -11.93 -9.42
C ASP A 37 5.04 -12.61 -8.12
N ASP A 38 6.06 -13.44 -8.20
CA ASP A 38 6.54 -14.22 -7.06
C ASP A 38 7.48 -13.38 -6.19
N THR A 39 8.36 -12.61 -6.82
CA THR A 39 9.28 -11.71 -6.12
C THR A 39 8.51 -10.64 -5.34
N THR A 40 7.44 -10.07 -5.90
CA THR A 40 6.61 -9.08 -5.20
C THR A 40 5.88 -9.71 -4.02
N LYS A 41 5.28 -10.90 -4.19
CA LYS A 41 4.62 -11.62 -3.08
C LYS A 41 5.62 -11.94 -1.96
N ALA A 42 6.80 -12.45 -2.31
CA ALA A 42 7.84 -12.75 -1.34
C ALA A 42 8.29 -11.49 -0.59
N ALA A 43 8.52 -10.38 -1.30
CA ALA A 43 8.87 -9.10 -0.68
C ALA A 43 7.77 -8.60 0.26
N VAL A 44 6.49 -8.66 -0.15
CA VAL A 44 5.35 -8.29 0.69
C VAL A 44 5.31 -9.14 1.96
N VAL A 45 5.48 -10.46 1.85
CA VAL A 45 5.52 -11.36 3.00
C VAL A 45 6.65 -10.97 3.96
N ILE A 46 7.85 -10.73 3.45
CA ILE A 46 9.00 -10.32 4.26
C ILE A 46 8.74 -8.98 4.96
N ILE A 47 8.23 -7.99 4.24
CA ILE A 47 7.92 -6.66 4.80
C ILE A 47 6.87 -6.80 5.92
N PHE A 48 5.77 -7.52 5.67
CA PHE A 48 4.73 -7.71 6.67
C PHE A 48 5.23 -8.50 7.88
N LEU A 49 6.09 -9.51 7.67
CA LEU A 49 6.70 -10.28 8.75
C LEU A 49 7.60 -9.40 9.62
N LEU A 50 8.49 -8.61 9.01
CA LEU A 50 9.40 -7.72 9.73
C LEU A 50 8.62 -6.62 10.49
N GLN A 51 7.56 -6.07 9.88
CA GLN A 51 6.70 -5.09 10.54
C GLN A 51 5.91 -5.71 11.70
N GLY A 52 5.44 -6.95 11.54
CA GLY A 52 4.77 -7.69 12.60
C GLY A 52 5.69 -8.04 13.77
N LEU A 53 6.93 -8.47 13.47
CA LEU A 53 7.95 -8.79 14.49
C LEU A 53 8.41 -7.55 15.28
N ASN A 54 8.43 -6.38 14.65
CA ASN A 54 8.77 -5.12 15.32
C ASN A 54 7.60 -4.54 16.15
N LEU A 55 6.41 -5.15 16.13
CA LEU A 55 5.24 -4.61 16.81
C LEU A 55 5.32 -4.83 18.34
N PRO A 56 5.30 -3.77 19.16
CA PRO A 56 5.30 -3.91 20.61
C PRO A 56 3.94 -4.44 21.12
N LEU A 57 3.95 -5.66 21.67
CA LEU A 57 2.76 -6.35 22.21
C LEU A 57 1.95 -5.52 23.21
N GLY A 58 2.62 -4.65 23.98
CA GLY A 58 1.96 -3.75 24.93
C GLY A 58 1.10 -2.68 24.25
N GLN A 59 1.55 -2.11 23.12
CA GLN A 59 0.74 -1.16 22.35
C GLN A 59 -0.41 -1.86 21.64
N LEU A 60 -0.19 -3.08 21.13
CA LEU A 60 -1.26 -3.88 20.52
C LEU A 60 -2.41 -4.11 21.50
N ARG A 61 -2.10 -4.52 22.74
CA ARG A 61 -3.13 -4.72 23.78
C ARG A 61 -3.89 -3.44 24.14
N ARG A 62 -3.21 -2.30 24.18
CA ARG A 62 -3.85 -1.00 24.43
C ARG A 62 -4.75 -0.58 23.28
N GLY A 63 -4.28 -0.73 22.04
CA GLY A 63 -5.04 -0.41 20.83
C GLY A 63 -6.33 -1.22 20.75
N LEU A 64 -6.28 -2.53 21.03
CA LEU A 64 -7.44 -3.42 21.04
C LEU A 64 -8.56 -2.99 22.02
N GLY A 65 -8.23 -2.21 23.05
CA GLY A 65 -9.21 -1.70 24.00
C GLY A 65 -10.07 -0.54 23.49
N ASP A 66 -9.61 0.18 22.45
CA ASP A 66 -10.30 1.35 21.93
C ASP A 66 -11.22 1.00 20.74
N TRP A 67 -12.33 0.34 21.07
CA TRP A 67 -13.32 -0.09 20.08
C TRP A 67 -13.93 1.07 19.27
N ARG A 68 -13.98 2.29 19.84
CA ARG A 68 -14.49 3.48 19.13
C ARG A 68 -13.53 3.89 18.02
N LEU A 69 -12.23 3.86 18.30
CA LEU A 69 -11.20 4.09 17.29
C LEU A 69 -11.24 3.02 16.19
N HIS A 70 -11.36 1.74 16.57
CA HIS A 70 -11.48 0.65 15.60
C HIS A 70 -12.68 0.82 14.67
N LEU A 71 -13.87 1.13 15.20
CA LEU A 71 -15.05 1.39 14.38
C LEU A 71 -14.87 2.59 13.47
N PHE A 72 -14.29 3.69 13.97
CA PHE A 72 -14.05 4.88 13.16
C PHE A 72 -13.13 4.58 11.98
N VAL A 73 -11.97 3.96 12.24
CA VAL A 73 -10.99 3.63 11.20
C VAL A 73 -11.57 2.62 10.20
N GLN A 74 -12.30 1.61 10.68
CA GLN A 74 -12.92 0.61 9.81
C GLN A 74 -14.01 1.21 8.91
N LEU A 75 -14.88 2.07 9.45
CA LEU A 75 -15.89 2.77 8.67
C LEU A 75 -15.25 3.71 7.65
N PHE A 76 -14.21 4.44 8.06
CA PHE A 76 -13.55 5.35 7.14
C PHE A 76 -12.85 4.61 5.99
N GLY A 77 -12.11 3.55 6.30
CA GLY A 77 -11.37 2.74 5.33
C GLY A 77 -12.25 1.90 4.42
N PHE A 78 -13.30 1.25 4.95
CA PHE A 78 -14.09 0.27 4.20
C PHE A 78 -15.46 0.78 3.75
N VAL A 79 -15.90 1.95 4.22
CA VAL A 79 -17.20 2.51 3.83
C VAL A 79 -17.00 3.87 3.16
N VAL A 80 -16.39 4.84 3.85
CA VAL A 80 -16.30 6.22 3.35
C VAL A 80 -15.48 6.31 2.06
N PHE A 81 -14.25 5.77 2.03
CA PHE A 81 -13.40 5.82 0.84
C PHE A 81 -13.95 5.03 -0.36
N PRO A 82 -14.44 3.78 -0.17
CA PRO A 82 -15.08 3.04 -1.27
C PRO A 82 -16.33 3.73 -1.81
N LEU A 83 -17.19 4.28 -0.95
CA LEU A 83 -18.38 5.02 -1.39
C LEU A 83 -18.01 6.31 -2.13
N ALA A 84 -17.01 7.04 -1.65
CA ALA A 84 -16.53 8.23 -2.35
C ALA A 84 -16.02 7.89 -3.75
N THR A 85 -15.19 6.84 -3.86
CA THR A 85 -14.70 6.34 -5.15
C THR A 85 -15.84 5.86 -6.05
N TRP A 86 -16.82 5.15 -5.50
CA TRP A 86 -18.01 4.71 -6.23
C TRP A 86 -18.81 5.90 -6.77
N CYS A 87 -18.98 6.96 -5.98
CA CYS A 87 -19.65 8.17 -6.43
C CYS A 87 -18.92 8.81 -7.62
N LEU A 88 -17.57 8.82 -7.63
CA LEU A 88 -16.78 9.31 -8.75
C LEU A 88 -16.96 8.47 -10.02
N VAL A 89 -17.15 7.15 -9.87
CA VAL A 89 -17.46 6.24 -10.99
C VAL A 89 -18.85 6.54 -11.55
N VAL A 90 -19.86 6.63 -10.70
CA VAL A 90 -21.27 6.84 -11.12
C VAL A 90 -21.48 8.23 -11.72
N THR A 91 -20.78 9.25 -11.22
CA THR A 91 -20.83 10.62 -11.76
C THR A 91 -20.08 10.78 -13.09
N GLY A 92 -19.38 9.74 -13.56
CA GLY A 92 -18.63 9.75 -14.81
C GLY A 92 -17.32 10.55 -14.76
N ILE A 93 -16.92 11.04 -13.57
CA ILE A 93 -15.63 11.70 -13.38
C ILE A 93 -14.50 10.70 -13.57
N LEU A 94 -14.67 9.47 -13.10
CA LEU A 94 -13.73 8.39 -13.32
C LEU A 94 -14.14 7.55 -14.54
N PRO A 95 -13.29 7.41 -15.57
CA PRO A 95 -13.60 6.56 -16.72
C PRO A 95 -13.80 5.11 -16.28
N GLY A 96 -14.82 4.43 -16.81
CA GLY A 96 -15.21 3.08 -16.37
C GLY A 96 -14.09 2.04 -16.45
N GLY A 97 -13.16 2.17 -17.39
CA GLY A 97 -12.00 1.26 -17.50
C GLY A 97 -11.02 1.32 -16.32
N TRP A 98 -11.04 2.40 -15.53
CA TRP A 98 -10.16 2.61 -14.37
C TRP A 98 -10.85 2.26 -13.06
N ALA A 99 -12.18 2.14 -13.07
CA ALA A 99 -13.00 1.89 -11.88
C ALA A 99 -12.53 0.69 -11.04
N PRO A 100 -12.18 -0.48 -11.61
CA PRO A 100 -11.72 -1.61 -10.81
C PRO A 100 -10.44 -1.32 -10.03
N GLY A 101 -9.48 -0.60 -10.65
CA GLY A 101 -8.22 -0.24 -10.01
C GLY A 101 -8.42 0.75 -8.86
N PHE A 102 -9.21 1.79 -9.08
CA PHE A 102 -9.51 2.77 -8.04
C PHE A 102 -10.33 2.19 -6.89
N LEU A 103 -11.33 1.35 -7.18
CA LEU A 103 -12.11 0.67 -6.14
C LEU A 103 -11.24 -0.31 -5.35
N PHE A 104 -10.33 -1.04 -6.00
CA PHE A 104 -9.34 -1.87 -5.31
C PHE A 104 -8.46 -1.04 -4.35
N LEU A 105 -7.92 0.08 -4.83
CA LEU A 105 -7.10 0.98 -4.02
C LEU A 105 -7.89 1.60 -2.86
N ALA A 106 -9.17 1.89 -3.04
CA ALA A 106 -10.03 2.48 -2.01
C ALA A 106 -10.35 1.54 -0.84
N VAL A 107 -10.23 0.22 -1.05
CA VAL A 107 -10.51 -0.80 -0.04
C VAL A 107 -9.22 -1.31 0.62
N LEU A 108 -8.04 -0.91 0.11
CA LEU A 108 -6.77 -1.31 0.70
C LEU A 108 -6.59 -0.69 2.09
N PRO A 109 -6.11 -1.47 3.08
CA PRO A 109 -5.79 -0.94 4.40
C PRO A 109 -4.66 0.09 4.33
N THR A 110 -4.67 1.03 5.27
CA THR A 110 -3.68 2.12 5.35
C THR A 110 -2.27 1.62 5.70
N THR A 111 -1.25 2.44 5.43
CA THR A 111 0.16 2.04 5.55
C THR A 111 0.59 1.75 7.00
N ILE A 112 1.00 0.50 7.24
CA ILE A 112 1.51 0.02 8.54
C ILE A 112 2.70 0.86 9.05
N SER A 113 3.58 1.30 8.13
CA SER A 113 4.79 2.05 8.47
C SER A 113 4.53 3.43 9.08
N THR A 114 3.35 4.03 8.86
CA THR A 114 2.99 5.32 9.47
C THR A 114 2.31 5.14 10.83
N ALA A 115 1.76 3.95 11.11
CA ALA A 115 1.03 3.66 12.34
C ALA A 115 1.93 3.29 13.53
N ILE A 116 3.20 2.91 13.30
CA ILE A 116 4.14 2.48 14.37
C ILE A 116 5.05 3.63 14.83
N VAL A 117 5.14 4.73 14.07
CA VAL A 117 6.08 5.83 14.31
C VAL A 117 5.52 6.91 15.27
N TYR A 118 4.31 6.73 15.81
CA TYR A 118 3.68 7.69 16.74
C TYR A 118 3.18 7.02 18.02
#